data_AF-Q9UYI4-F1
#
_entry.id   AF-Q9UYI4-F1
#
_cell.length_a   1.000
_cell.length_b   1.000
_cell.length_c   1.000
_cell.angle_alpha   90.00
_cell.angle_beta   90.00
_cell.angle_gamma   90.00
#
_symmetry.space_group_name_H-M   'P 1'
#
loop_
_entity.id
_entity.type
_entity.pdbx_description
1 polymer ?
#
loop_
_entity_poly.entity_id
_entity_poly.type
_entity_poly.pdbx_seq_one_letter_code
_entity_poly.pdbx_strand_id
1 'polypeptide(L)'
;MAQSNKELEKLAYEYQLLQAQAQLLAQNLELLNLARAEVQTVKETLENLKKIEEEKPEILVPIGAGSFLKGIIVDKNNAIVSVGSGYAVERSVDDAISFLEKRLNEYDDAIKKTQQALTELEKRLGDVAKKAQEIQQKQAMGSFKVKK
;
A
#
# COMPACT_ATOMS: atom_id res chain seq x y z
N MET A 1 -19.28 -23.91 -32.25
CA MET A 1 -17.99 -23.23 -32.51
C MET A 1 -18.10 -21.71 -32.34
N ALA A 2 -18.92 -20.99 -33.12
CA ALA A 2 -19.01 -19.52 -33.03
C ALA A 2 -19.41 -18.98 -31.64
N GLN A 3 -20.39 -19.61 -30.97
CA GLN A 3 -20.84 -19.18 -29.64
C GLN A 3 -19.76 -19.33 -28.57
N SER A 4 -19.04 -20.46 -28.56
CA SER A 4 -17.94 -20.71 -27.62
C SER A 4 -16.76 -19.75 -27.84
N ASN A 5 -16.46 -19.36 -29.08
CA ASN A 5 -15.41 -18.37 -29.35
C ASN A 5 -15.80 -16.99 -28.80
N LYS A 6 -17.06 -16.56 -29.01
CA LYS A 6 -17.57 -15.30 -28.44
C LYS A 6 -17.54 -15.30 -26.91
N GLU A 7 -17.80 -16.46 -26.29
CA GLU A 7 -17.72 -16.61 -24.83
C GLU A 7 -16.27 -16.53 -24.33
N LEU A 8 -15.31 -17.15 -25.03
CA LEU A 8 -13.89 -17.04 -24.73
C LEU A 8 -13.37 -15.60 -24.89
N GLU A 9 -13.77 -14.89 -25.95
CA GLU A 9 -13.44 -13.47 -26.15
C GLU A 9 -13.96 -12.60 -25.00
N LYS A 10 -15.20 -12.85 -24.55
CA LYS A 10 -15.78 -12.15 -23.39
C LYS A 10 -14.98 -12.41 -22.12
N LEU A 11 -14.62 -13.67 -21.83
CA LEU A 11 -13.82 -14.01 -20.66
C LEU A 11 -12.41 -13.42 -20.73
N ALA A 12 -11.79 -13.37 -21.91
CA ALA A 12 -10.49 -12.74 -22.10
C ALA A 12 -10.54 -11.23 -21.82
N TYR A 13 -11.58 -10.54 -22.31
CA TYR A 13 -11.80 -9.13 -22.01
C TYR A 13 -12.04 -8.87 -20.52
N GLU A 14 -12.89 -9.69 -19.88
CA GLU A 14 -13.14 -9.61 -18.44
C GLU A 14 -11.86 -9.85 -17.62
N TYR A 15 -11.05 -10.84 -18.02
CA TYR A 15 -9.75 -11.12 -17.40
C TYR A 15 -8.81 -9.91 -17.48
N GLN A 16 -8.68 -9.29 -18.65
CA GLN A 16 -7.85 -8.09 -18.83
C GLN A 16 -8.30 -6.93 -17.94
N LEU A 17 -9.62 -6.70 -17.85
CA LEU A 17 -10.17 -5.64 -17.00
C LEU A 17 -9.88 -5.90 -15.50
N LEU A 18 -10.12 -7.12 -15.03
CA LEU A 18 -9.83 -7.51 -13.64
C LEU A 18 -8.32 -7.41 -13.34
N GLN A 19 -7.47 -7.80 -14.29
CA GLN A 19 -6.02 -7.74 -14.16
C GLN A 19 -5.55 -6.28 -14.02
N ALA A 20 -6.07 -5.37 -14.84
CA ALA A 20 -5.76 -3.95 -14.75
C ALA A 20 -6.20 -3.35 -13.39
N GLN A 21 -7.36 -3.74 -12.87
CA GLN A 21 -7.83 -3.33 -11.55
C GLN A 21 -6.93 -3.87 -10.42
N ALA A 22 -6.52 -5.13 -10.50
CA ALA A 22 -5.61 -5.74 -9.54
C ALA A 22 -4.24 -5.02 -9.52
N GLN A 23 -3.71 -4.65 -10.69
CA GLN A 23 -2.47 -3.87 -10.81
C GLN A 23 -2.58 -2.49 -10.14
N LEU A 24 -3.71 -1.80 -10.27
CA LEU A 24 -3.95 -0.52 -9.60
C LEU A 24 -4.01 -0.68 -8.08
N LEU A 25 -4.69 -1.73 -7.57
CA LEU A 25 -4.74 -1.99 -6.14
C LEU A 25 -3.36 -2.36 -5.57
N ALA A 26 -2.55 -3.13 -6.32
CA ALA A 26 -1.19 -3.47 -5.93
C ALA A 26 -0.30 -2.22 -5.82
N GLN A 27 -0.39 -1.29 -6.78
CA GLN A 27 0.32 0.00 -6.72
C GLN A 27 -0.13 0.85 -5.53
N ASN A 28 -1.44 0.92 -5.27
CA ASN A 28 -1.96 1.65 -4.11
C ASN A 28 -1.48 1.04 -2.79
N LEU A 29 -1.41 -0.29 -2.70
CA LEU A 29 -0.90 -0.99 -1.53
C LEU A 29 0.57 -0.67 -1.27
N GLU A 30 1.39 -0.57 -2.31
CA GLU A 30 2.80 -0.13 -2.20
C GLU A 30 2.90 1.29 -1.64
N LEU A 31 2.12 2.23 -2.18
CA LEU A 31 2.09 3.62 -1.70
C LEU A 31 1.63 3.72 -0.24
N LEU A 32 0.61 2.96 0.15
CA LEU A 32 0.14 2.91 1.53
C LEU A 32 1.21 2.39 2.49
N ASN A 33 1.95 1.35 2.09
CA ASN A 33 3.04 0.79 2.88
C ASN A 33 4.21 1.77 3.03
N LEU A 34 4.58 2.48 1.96
CA LEU A 34 5.61 3.52 2.00
C LEU A 34 5.22 4.65 2.96
N ALA A 35 4.01 5.18 2.84
CA ALA A 35 3.50 6.23 3.72
C ALA A 35 3.42 5.77 5.18
N ARG A 36 2.97 4.53 5.43
CA ARG A 36 2.97 3.94 6.77
C ARG A 36 4.38 3.84 7.36
N ALA A 37 5.36 3.37 6.57
CA ALA A 37 6.74 3.25 7.00
C ALA A 37 7.37 4.61 7.34
N GLU A 38 7.01 5.66 6.59
CA GLU A 38 7.42 7.03 6.89
C GLU A 38 6.86 7.50 8.23
N VAL A 39 5.55 7.32 8.49
CA VAL A 39 4.94 7.66 9.79
C VAL A 39 5.56 6.87 10.94
N GLN A 40 5.85 5.58 10.73
CA GLN A 40 6.51 4.74 11.72
C GLN A 40 7.92 5.26 12.05
N THR A 41 8.69 5.65 11.05
CA THR A 41 10.04 6.21 11.22
C THR A 41 10.01 7.52 12.02
N VAL A 42 9.02 8.39 11.77
CA VAL A 42 8.83 9.62 12.58
C VAL A 42 8.50 9.26 14.03
N LYS A 43 7.61 8.29 14.25
CA LYS A 43 7.26 7.83 15.59
C LYS A 43 8.49 7.33 16.35
N GLU A 44 9.28 6.45 15.73
CA GLU A 44 10.52 5.91 16.30
C GLU A 44 11.54 7.01 16.60
N THR A 45 11.64 8.02 15.73
CA THR A 45 12.51 9.18 15.96
C THR A 45 12.10 9.95 17.21
N LEU A 46 10.79 10.20 17.41
CA LEU A 46 10.28 10.86 18.61
C LEU A 46 10.44 10.01 19.88
N GLU A 47 10.19 8.71 19.79
CA GLU A 47 10.42 7.77 20.89
C GLU A 47 11.90 7.72 21.30
N ASN A 48 12.81 7.82 20.33
CA ASN A 48 14.24 7.85 20.60
C ASN A 48 14.71 9.21 21.12
N LEU A 49 14.16 10.32 20.61
CA LEU A 49 14.42 11.67 21.14
C LEU A 49 14.06 11.75 22.63
N LYS A 50 12.95 11.14 23.04
CA LYS A 50 12.52 11.06 24.45
C LYS A 50 13.54 10.35 25.36
N LYS A 51 14.33 9.43 24.82
CA LYS A 51 15.35 8.66 25.56
C LYS A 51 16.68 9.42 25.70
N ILE A 52 16.84 10.55 25.00
CA ILE A 52 18.06 11.37 25.06
C ILE A 52 18.04 12.20 26.34
N GLU A 53 19.08 12.04 27.15
CA GLU A 53 19.20 12.71 28.46
C GLU A 53 19.45 14.21 28.31
N GLU A 54 20.26 14.62 27.33
CA GLU A 54 20.59 16.02 27.10
C GLU A 54 19.32 16.87 26.86
N GLU A 55 19.22 18.02 27.52
CA GLU A 55 18.09 18.94 27.33
C GLU A 55 18.10 19.62 25.95
N LYS A 56 19.29 19.83 25.39
CA LYS A 56 19.49 20.44 24.07
C LYS A 56 20.44 19.60 23.22
N PRO A 57 19.97 18.46 22.68
CA PRO A 57 20.80 17.56 21.89
C PRO A 57 21.44 18.29 20.68
N GLU A 58 22.74 18.10 20.49
CA GLU A 58 23.43 18.50 19.26
C GLU A 58 23.06 17.55 18.11
N ILE A 59 22.80 18.12 16.94
CA ILE A 59 22.37 17.38 15.75
C ILE A 59 23.13 17.83 14.50
N LEU A 60 23.15 16.95 13.51
CA LEU A 60 23.49 17.30 12.13
C LEU A 60 22.22 17.40 11.31
N VAL A 61 21.97 18.56 10.72
CA VAL A 61 20.84 18.81 9.84
C VAL A 61 21.27 18.52 8.40
N PRO A 62 20.73 17.49 7.73
CA PRO A 62 21.08 17.19 6.35
C PRO A 62 20.55 18.28 5.42
N ILE A 63 21.40 18.77 4.51
CA ILE A 63 21.04 19.81 3.52
C ILE A 63 21.16 19.30 2.06
N GLY A 64 21.41 18.01 1.86
CA GLY A 64 21.53 17.37 0.54
C GLY A 64 22.96 17.02 0.15
N ALA A 65 23.12 16.18 -0.88
CA ALA A 65 24.42 15.75 -1.45
C ALA A 65 25.48 15.33 -0.40
N GLY A 66 25.06 14.66 0.68
CA GLY A 66 25.95 14.25 1.78
C GLY A 66 26.51 15.41 2.62
N SER A 67 25.93 16.60 2.53
CA SER A 67 26.32 17.80 3.28
C SER A 67 25.40 18.05 4.48
N PHE A 68 25.98 18.61 5.55
CA PHE A 68 25.32 18.78 6.84
C PHE A 68 25.65 20.14 7.49
N LEU A 69 24.71 20.68 8.27
CA LEU A 69 24.94 21.79 9.20
C LEU A 69 24.90 21.29 10.65
N LYS A 70 25.69 21.90 11.54
CA LYS A 70 25.57 21.68 12.99
C LYS A 70 24.39 22.48 13.53
N GLY A 71 23.61 21.88 14.41
CA GLY A 71 22.50 22.53 15.10
C GLY A 71 22.27 21.95 16.50
N ILE A 72 21.32 22.55 17.21
CA ILE A 72 20.83 22.06 18.50
C ILE A 72 19.30 21.98 18.44
N ILE A 73 18.73 20.93 19.01
CA ILE A 73 17.29 20.88 19.27
C ILE A 73 17.03 21.76 20.51
N VAL A 74 16.34 22.88 20.32
CA VAL A 74 16.11 23.88 21.39
C VAL A 74 14.98 23.48 22.35
N ASP A 75 14.03 22.68 21.85
CA ASP A 75 12.91 22.12 22.61
C ASP A 75 12.75 20.65 22.20
N LYS A 76 13.21 19.73 23.06
CA LYS A 76 13.08 18.30 22.83
C LYS A 76 11.75 17.72 23.29
N ASN A 77 10.96 18.49 24.03
CA ASN A 77 9.74 18.01 24.70
C ASN A 77 8.50 18.20 23.82
N ASN A 78 8.58 19.04 22.80
CA ASN A 78 7.47 19.33 21.90
C ASN A 78 7.84 19.08 20.43
N ALA A 79 6.84 18.76 19.62
CA ALA A 79 6.95 18.57 18.19
C ALA A 79 5.81 19.27 17.45
N ILE A 80 6.10 19.87 16.30
CA ILE A 80 5.10 20.42 15.39
C ILE A 80 4.63 19.30 14.47
N VAL A 81 3.35 18.92 14.58
CA VAL A 81 2.76 17.81 13.82
C VAL A 81 1.67 18.33 12.89
N SER A 82 1.73 17.95 11.62
CA SER A 82 0.69 18.28 10.63
C SER A 82 -0.63 17.60 10.99
N VAL A 83 -1.72 18.38 10.99
CA VAL A 83 -3.09 17.88 11.19
C VAL A 83 -3.88 17.81 9.89
N GLY A 84 -3.26 18.20 8.78
CA GLY A 84 -3.86 18.24 7.45
C GLY A 84 -4.36 19.62 7.04
N SER A 85 -4.79 19.74 5.78
CA SER A 85 -5.39 20.96 5.22
C SER A 85 -4.54 22.24 5.38
N GLY A 86 -3.22 22.10 5.41
CA GLY A 86 -2.29 23.23 5.57
C GLY A 86 -2.06 23.69 7.02
N TYR A 87 -2.59 22.97 8.02
CA TYR A 87 -2.41 23.28 9.43
C TYR A 87 -1.46 22.28 10.11
N ALA A 88 -0.65 22.78 11.04
CA ALA A 88 0.15 22.00 11.96
C ALA A 88 -0.02 22.55 13.37
N VAL A 89 0.10 21.69 14.38
CA VAL A 89 -0.07 22.05 15.78
C VAL A 89 1.14 21.58 16.57
N GLU A 90 1.56 22.38 17.54
CA GLU A 90 2.54 21.97 18.52
C GLU A 90 1.89 20.99 19.52
N ARG A 91 2.58 19.89 19.81
CA ARG A 91 2.18 18.86 20.77
C ARG A 91 3.37 18.48 21.63
N SER A 92 3.12 18.01 22.85
CA SER A 92 4.15 17.27 23.59
C SER A 92 4.61 16.06 22.75
N VAL A 93 5.84 15.59 22.94
CA VAL A 93 6.34 14.39 22.26
C VAL A 93 5.43 13.18 22.50
N ASP A 94 4.87 13.04 23.70
CA ASP A 94 3.93 11.95 24.03
C ASP A 94 2.61 12.06 23.28
N ASP A 95 2.05 13.28 23.18
CA ASP A 95 0.84 13.53 22.39
C ASP A 95 1.09 13.38 20.89
N ALA A 96 2.27 13.75 20.42
CA ALA A 96 2.70 13.58 19.03
C ALA A 96 2.82 12.10 18.66
N ILE A 97 3.47 11.29 19.51
CA ILE A 97 3.54 9.82 19.36
C ILE A 97 2.12 9.25 19.33
N SER A 98 1.28 9.59 20.31
CA SER A 98 -0.11 9.11 20.37
C SER A 98 -0.93 9.50 19.13
N PHE A 99 -0.68 10.68 18.55
CA PHE A 99 -1.30 11.10 17.29
C PHE A 99 -0.80 10.28 16.10
N LEU A 100 0.51 10.04 16.00
CA LEU A 100 1.12 9.22 14.95
C LEU A 100 0.65 7.76 15.01
N GLU A 101 0.43 7.20 16.21
CA GLU A 101 -0.15 5.86 16.38
C GLU A 101 -1.57 5.75 15.84
N LYS A 102 -2.39 6.79 16.04
CA LYS A 102 -3.72 6.84 15.41
C LYS A 102 -3.61 6.87 13.88
N ARG A 103 -2.66 7.62 13.33
CA ARG A 103 -2.39 7.63 11.88
C ARG A 103 -1.89 6.29 11.37
N LEU A 104 -1.03 5.61 12.11
CA LEU A 104 -0.58 4.25 11.76
C LEU A 104 -1.76 3.28 11.70
N ASN A 105 -2.69 3.35 12.67
CA ASN A 105 -3.92 2.55 12.63
C ASN A 105 -4.79 2.86 11.40
N GLU A 106 -4.92 4.14 11.00
CA GLU A 106 -5.61 4.53 9.76
C GLU A 106 -4.96 3.90 8.52
N TYR A 107 -3.62 3.89 8.45
CA TYR A 107 -2.88 3.22 7.37
C TYR A 107 -3.06 1.70 7.41
N ASP A 108 -2.98 1.06 8.58
CA ASP A 108 -3.17 -0.38 8.75
C ASP A 108 -4.56 -0.83 8.28
N ASP A 109 -5.59 -0.06 8.62
CA ASP A 109 -6.96 -0.30 8.15
C ASP A 109 -7.09 -0.13 6.62
N ALA A 110 -6.45 0.89 6.04
CA ALA A 110 -6.45 1.12 4.60
C ALA A 110 -5.71 0.01 3.83
N ILE A 111 -4.56 -0.43 4.35
CA ILE A 111 -3.77 -1.55 3.81
C ILE A 111 -4.61 -2.83 3.86
N LYS A 112 -5.22 -3.14 5.01
CA LYS A 112 -6.06 -4.33 5.17
C LYS A 112 -7.22 -4.35 4.17
N LYS A 113 -7.94 -3.23 4.01
CA LYS A 113 -9.04 -3.10 3.04
C LYS A 113 -8.57 -3.27 1.60
N THR A 114 -7.43 -2.67 1.25
CA THR A 114 -6.84 -2.76 -0.10
C THR A 114 -6.39 -4.18 -0.41
N GLN A 115 -5.74 -4.86 0.54
CA GLN A 115 -5.31 -6.25 0.42
C GLN A 115 -6.52 -7.19 0.28
N GLN A 116 -7.59 -6.98 1.04
CA GLN A 116 -8.83 -7.76 0.91
C GLN A 116 -9.47 -7.60 -0.47
N ALA A 117 -9.52 -6.37 -0.99
CA ALA A 117 -10.04 -6.10 -2.33
C ALA A 117 -9.16 -6.75 -3.42
N LEU A 118 -7.83 -6.73 -3.27
CA LEU A 118 -6.90 -7.39 -4.17
C LEU A 118 -7.10 -8.91 -4.17
N THR A 119 -7.19 -9.54 -2.99
CA THR A 119 -7.44 -10.99 -2.88
C THR A 119 -8.77 -11.41 -3.52
N GLU A 120 -9.83 -10.60 -3.38
CA GLU A 120 -11.10 -10.86 -4.06
C GLU A 120 -10.98 -10.74 -5.59
N LEU A 121 -10.21 -9.78 -6.11
CA LEU A 121 -9.94 -9.67 -7.55
C LEU A 121 -9.12 -10.85 -8.08
N GLU A 122 -8.10 -11.28 -7.35
CA GLU A 122 -7.27 -12.46 -7.70
C GLU A 122 -8.11 -13.74 -7.75
N LYS A 123 -9.03 -13.91 -6.79
CA LYS A 123 -10.00 -15.01 -6.82
C LYS A 123 -10.87 -14.97 -8.08
N ARG A 124 -11.40 -13.80 -8.45
CA ARG A 124 -12.19 -13.64 -9.68
C ARG A 124 -11.38 -13.92 -10.94
N LEU A 125 -10.13 -13.47 -11.00
CA LEU A 125 -9.20 -13.80 -12.08
C LEU A 125 -9.04 -15.32 -12.22
N GLY A 126 -8.85 -16.03 -11.10
CA GLY A 126 -8.77 -17.50 -11.08
C GLY A 126 -10.06 -18.17 -11.59
N ASP A 127 -11.22 -17.68 -11.17
CA ASP A 127 -12.52 -18.19 -11.62
C ASP A 127 -12.74 -17.97 -13.13
N VAL A 128 -12.37 -16.80 -13.66
CA VAL A 128 -12.45 -16.47 -15.09
C VAL A 128 -11.51 -17.35 -15.91
N ALA A 129 -10.25 -17.52 -15.46
CA ALA A 129 -9.27 -18.38 -16.11
C ALA A 129 -9.73 -19.86 -16.15
N LYS A 130 -10.28 -20.36 -15.04
CA LYS A 130 -10.83 -21.71 -14.94
C LYS A 130 -11.98 -21.92 -15.93
N LYS A 131 -12.94 -20.98 -16.00
CA LYS A 131 -14.06 -21.04 -16.96
C LYS A 131 -13.56 -21.06 -18.40
N ALA A 132 -12.57 -20.22 -18.74
CA ALA A 132 -11.99 -20.20 -20.08
C ALA A 132 -11.33 -21.54 -20.43
N GLN A 133 -10.59 -22.14 -19.50
CA GLN A 133 -9.97 -23.45 -19.68
C GLN A 133 -11.01 -24.56 -19.88
N GLU A 134 -12.10 -24.58 -19.12
CA GLU A 134 -13.19 -25.55 -19.27
C GLU A 134 -13.85 -25.48 -20.67
N ILE A 135 -14.05 -24.27 -21.20
CA ILE A 135 -14.60 -24.07 -22.55
C ILE A 135 -13.61 -24.57 -23.61
N GLN A 136 -12.32 -24.25 -23.48
CA GLN A 136 -11.28 -24.74 -24.39
C GLN A 136 -11.17 -26.27 -24.39
N GLN A 137 -11.23 -26.92 -23.22
CA GLN A 137 -11.23 -28.39 -23.12
C GLN A 137 -12.45 -29.01 -23.81
N LYS A 138 -13.66 -28.44 -23.62
CA LYS A 138 -14.87 -28.90 -24.31
C LYS A 138 -14.77 -28.73 -25.83
N GLN A 139 -14.15 -27.66 -26.31
CA GLN A 139 -13.89 -27.46 -27.75
C GLN A 139 -12.90 -28.49 -28.30
N ALA A 140 -11.81 -28.78 -27.58
CA ALA A 140 -10.81 -29.77 -27.98
C ALA A 140 -11.36 -31.21 -27.99
N MET A 141 -12.20 -31.57 -27.02
CA MET A 141 -12.87 -32.88 -27.02
C MET A 141 -13.91 -33.00 -28.14
N GLY A 142 -14.61 -31.91 -28.46
CA GLY A 142 -15.58 -31.87 -29.55
C GLY A 142 -14.96 -32.02 -30.94
N SER A 143 -13.72 -31.55 -31.14
CA SER A 143 -12.96 -31.71 -32.38
C SER A 143 -12.25 -33.06 -32.47
N PHE A 144 -12.00 -33.75 -31.35
CA PHE A 144 -11.32 -35.06 -31.29
C PHE A 144 -12.22 -36.27 -31.58
N LYS A 145 -13.32 -36.14 -32.34
CA LYS A 145 -14.04 -37.35 -32.79
C LYS A 145 -13.13 -38.21 -33.66
N VAL A 146 -12.67 -39.32 -33.08
CA VAL A 146 -11.80 -40.36 -33.65
C VAL A 146 -12.25 -40.65 -35.08
N LYS A 147 -11.38 -40.42 -36.06
CA LYS A 147 -11.55 -40.97 -37.41
C LYS A 147 -11.63 -42.49 -37.26
N LYS A 148 -12.81 -43.06 -37.46
CA LYS A 148 -12.94 -44.48 -37.83
C LYS A 148 -12.45 -44.66 -39.26
#